data_AF-A0A1H8C8S5-F1
#
_entry.id   AF-A0A1H8C8S5-F1
#
_cell.length_a   1.000
_cell.length_b   1.000
_cell.length_c   1.000
_cell.angle_alpha   90.00
_cell.angle_beta   90.00
_cell.angle_gamma   90.00
#
_symmetry.space_group_name_H-M   'P 1'
#
loop_
_entity.id
_entity.type
_entity.pdbx_description
1 polymer ?
#
loop_
_entity_poly.entity_id
_entity_poly.type
_entity_poly.pdbx_seq_one_letter_code
_entity_poly.pdbx_strand_id
1 'polypeptide(L)'
;MTQGFFVGAVSDNFDERIKQKIFHSEIVVDTAKISAEEKNYKKIPDIRCFEDEDGNDRMLETIDSNYKNIKAEILKIISIEMERISNDPDLQHLISKE
;
A
#
# COMPACT_ATOMS: atom_id res chain seq x y z
N MET A 1 16.52 -17.92 -31.22
CA MET A 1 15.87 -16.63 -31.56
C MET A 1 16.84 -15.54 -31.12
N THR A 2 17.30 -14.70 -32.04
CA THR A 2 18.53 -13.90 -31.88
C THR A 2 18.36 -12.77 -30.87
N GLN A 3 19.29 -12.71 -29.92
CA GLN A 3 19.42 -11.66 -28.92
C GLN A 3 19.70 -10.32 -29.63
N GLY A 4 18.86 -9.32 -29.37
CA GLY A 4 18.96 -8.01 -30.01
C GLY A 4 20.17 -7.21 -29.48
N PHE A 5 20.77 -6.41 -30.35
CA PHE A 5 21.85 -5.50 -30.00
C PHE A 5 21.30 -4.11 -29.69
N PHE A 6 21.69 -3.52 -28.55
CA PHE A 6 21.33 -2.16 -28.20
C PHE A 6 22.54 -1.24 -28.35
N VAL A 7 22.43 -0.21 -29.18
CA VAL A 7 23.48 0.80 -29.39
C VAL A 7 22.89 2.16 -29.05
N GLY A 8 23.40 2.79 -28.00
CA GLY A 8 22.99 4.12 -27.57
C GLY A 8 24.20 5.06 -27.49
N ALA A 9 24.01 6.32 -27.89
CA ALA A 9 24.97 7.39 -27.65
C ALA A 9 24.40 8.34 -26.59
N VAL A 10 25.13 8.52 -25.50
CA VAL A 10 24.78 9.50 -24.46
C VAL A 10 25.61 10.76 -24.71
N SER A 11 24.95 11.89 -24.95
CA SER A 11 25.56 13.22 -24.94
C SER A 11 24.84 14.03 -23.89
N ASP A 12 25.59 14.57 -22.93
CA ASP A 12 25.03 15.54 -21.98
C ASP A 12 25.21 16.97 -22.51
N ASN A 13 24.46 17.88 -21.89
CA ASN A 13 24.05 19.24 -22.26
C ASN A 13 25.05 20.15 -23.00
N PHE A 14 24.51 21.20 -23.63
CA PHE A 14 25.17 22.16 -24.54
C PHE A 14 26.50 22.76 -24.04
N ASP A 15 26.74 22.85 -22.72
CA ASP A 15 27.92 23.49 -22.13
C ASP A 15 29.05 22.53 -21.72
N GLU A 16 28.85 21.21 -21.73
CA GLU A 16 29.91 20.22 -21.39
C GLU A 16 30.14 19.22 -22.52
N ARG A 17 31.21 19.42 -23.30
CA ARG A 17 31.62 18.46 -24.35
C ARG A 17 32.23 17.19 -23.74
N ILE A 18 31.40 16.19 -23.47
CA ILE A 18 31.85 14.84 -23.11
C ILE A 18 32.18 14.05 -24.39
N LYS A 19 33.29 13.30 -24.39
CA LYS A 19 33.64 12.38 -25.49
C LYS A 19 32.59 11.27 -25.57
N GLN A 20 31.90 11.18 -26.71
CA GLN A 20 30.82 10.23 -26.98
C GLN A 20 31.28 8.79 -26.66
N LYS A 21 30.77 8.20 -25.58
CA LYS A 21 31.05 6.81 -25.20
C LYS A 21 29.99 5.91 -25.83
N ILE A 22 30.43 5.03 -26.73
CA ILE A 22 29.58 3.98 -27.27
C ILE A 22 29.62 2.84 -26.26
N PHE A 23 28.49 2.50 -25.65
CA PHE A 23 28.38 1.29 -24.83
C PHE A 23 27.99 0.12 -25.73
N HIS A 24 28.83 -0.92 -25.73
CA HIS A 24 28.54 -2.19 -26.39
C HIS A 24 28.15 -3.19 -25.30
N SER A 25 26.85 -3.40 -25.14
CA SER A 25 26.32 -4.34 -24.16
C SER A 25 25.47 -5.38 -24.89
N GLU A 26 25.88 -6.64 -24.78
CA GLU A 26 25.09 -7.79 -25.23
C GLU A 26 24.09 -8.16 -24.14
N ILE A 27 22.81 -8.24 -24.50
CA ILE A 27 21.76 -8.66 -23.56
C ILE A 27 21.74 -10.18 -23.55
N VAL A 28 22.46 -10.78 -22.59
CA VAL A 28 22.44 -12.22 -22.37
C VAL A 28 21.17 -12.58 -21.59
N VAL A 29 20.15 -13.02 -22.32
CA VAL A 29 18.91 -13.54 -21.74
C VAL A 29 19.06 -15.03 -21.49
N ASP A 30 19.18 -15.43 -20.23
CA ASP A 30 19.16 -16.83 -19.81
C ASP A 30 17.71 -17.35 -19.84
N THR A 31 17.34 -17.96 -20.97
CA THR A 31 16.00 -18.48 -21.21
C THR A 31 15.64 -19.64 -20.29
N ALA A 32 16.64 -20.41 -19.83
CA ALA A 32 16.42 -21.52 -18.92
C ALA A 32 16.06 -21.02 -17.52
N LYS A 33 16.74 -19.97 -17.05
CA LYS A 33 16.43 -19.30 -15.79
C LYS A 33 15.06 -18.64 -15.81
N ILE A 34 14.73 -17.92 -16.87
CA ILE A 34 13.39 -17.29 -17.02
C ILE A 34 12.30 -18.35 -17.05
N SER A 35 12.48 -19.43 -17.80
CA SER A 35 11.49 -20.53 -17.85
C SER A 35 11.30 -21.21 -16.49
N ALA A 36 12.35 -21.28 -15.67
CA ALA A 36 12.27 -21.81 -14.31
C ALA A 36 11.57 -20.85 -13.34
N GLU A 37 11.78 -19.54 -13.50
CA GLU A 37 11.08 -18.49 -12.74
C GLU A 37 9.59 -18.44 -13.12
N GLU A 38 9.26 -18.50 -14.41
CA GLU A 38 7.88 -18.54 -14.91
C GLU A 38 7.12 -19.78 -14.42
N LYS A 39 7.76 -20.95 -14.41
CA LYS A 39 7.15 -22.19 -13.87
C LYS A 39 6.81 -22.11 -12.38
N ASN A 40 7.58 -21.34 -11.63
CA ASN A 40 7.39 -21.15 -10.18
C ASN A 40 6.58 -19.88 -9.86
N TYR A 41 6.10 -19.15 -10.87
CA TYR A 41 5.32 -17.96 -10.66
C TYR A 41 4.02 -18.30 -9.93
N LYS A 42 3.79 -17.62 -8.80
CA LYS A 42 2.53 -17.66 -8.07
C LYS A 42 1.91 -16.27 -8.14
N LYS A 43 0.65 -16.20 -8.58
CA LYS A 43 -0.11 -14.95 -8.54
C LYS A 43 -0.16 -14.46 -7.08
N ILE A 44 0.05 -13.16 -6.89
CA ILE A 44 -0.14 -12.54 -5.57
C ILE A 44 -1.58 -12.84 -5.14
N PRO A 45 -1.80 -13.46 -3.98
CA PRO A 45 -3.15 -13.73 -3.51
C PRO A 45 -3.87 -12.41 -3.24
N ASP A 46 -5.15 -12.36 -3.57
CA ASP A 46 -5.98 -11.22 -3.23
C ASP A 46 -6.21 -11.21 -1.72
N ILE A 47 -5.46 -10.36 -1.01
CA ILE A 47 -5.41 -10.34 0.47
C ILE A 47 -6.75 -9.90 1.06
N ARG A 48 -7.54 -9.14 0.31
CA ARG A 48 -8.84 -8.60 0.74
C ARG A 48 -9.82 -8.57 -0.43
N CYS A 49 -10.68 -9.58 -0.53
CA CYS A 49 -11.91 -9.49 -1.32
C CYS A 49 -12.98 -8.82 -0.46
N PHE A 50 -13.51 -7.70 -0.93
CA PHE A 50 -14.75 -7.10 -0.39
C PHE A 50 -15.97 -7.53 -1.21
N GLU A 51 -15.81 -8.57 -2.01
CA GLU A 51 -16.87 -9.18 -2.79
C GLU A 51 -17.76 -10.02 -1.88
N ASP A 52 -19.06 -9.85 -2.04
CA ASP A 52 -20.09 -10.65 -1.35
C ASP A 52 -20.24 -12.04 -1.98
N GLU A 53 -21.09 -12.91 -1.41
CA GLU A 53 -21.39 -14.25 -1.96
C GLU A 53 -21.92 -14.19 -3.41
N ASP A 54 -22.57 -13.10 -3.80
CA ASP A 54 -23.06 -12.82 -5.16
C ASP A 54 -22.02 -12.14 -6.08
N GLY A 55 -20.79 -11.91 -5.62
CA GLY A 55 -19.71 -11.29 -6.39
C GLY A 55 -19.80 -9.76 -6.53
N ASN A 56 -20.64 -9.10 -5.72
CA ASN A 56 -20.77 -7.65 -5.72
C ASN A 56 -19.75 -6.99 -4.78
N ASP A 57 -19.07 -5.93 -5.25
CA ASP A 57 -18.11 -5.17 -4.43
C ASP A 57 -18.81 -4.35 -3.35
N ARG A 58 -18.64 -4.74 -2.08
CA ARG A 58 -19.15 -4.07 -0.89
C ARG A 58 -18.10 -3.23 -0.16
N MET A 59 -16.98 -2.91 -0.80
CA MET A 59 -15.88 -2.17 -0.16
C MET A 59 -16.36 -0.87 0.49
N LEU A 60 -17.13 -0.05 -0.22
CA LEU A 60 -17.60 1.24 0.28
C LEU A 60 -18.58 1.10 1.44
N GLU A 61 -19.54 0.18 1.35
CA GLU A 61 -20.52 -0.10 2.41
C GLU A 61 -19.84 -0.58 3.69
N THR A 62 -18.84 -1.45 3.54
CA THR A 62 -18.05 -1.99 4.65
C THR A 62 -17.22 -0.91 5.32
N ILE A 63 -16.61 -0.01 4.55
CA ILE A 63 -15.84 1.12 5.09
C ILE A 63 -16.75 2.08 5.85
N ASP A 64 -17.88 2.46 5.26
CA ASP A 64 -18.84 3.39 5.89
C ASP A 64 -19.43 2.81 7.19
N SER A 65 -19.79 1.52 7.18
CA SER A 65 -20.29 0.82 8.37
C SER A 65 -19.25 0.80 9.48
N ASN A 66 -17.99 0.47 9.17
CA ASN A 66 -16.90 0.51 10.14
C ASN A 66 -16.67 1.92 10.70
N TYR A 67 -16.67 2.93 9.83
CA TYR A 67 -16.52 4.33 10.26
C TYR A 67 -17.61 4.73 11.26
N LYS A 68 -18.88 4.43 10.95
CA LYS A 68 -20.02 4.72 11.83
C LYS A 68 -19.94 3.97 13.15
N ASN A 69 -19.58 2.68 13.12
CA ASN A 69 -19.44 1.84 14.30
C ASN A 69 -18.34 2.37 15.23
N ILE A 70 -17.13 2.61 14.70
CA ILE A 70 -16.01 3.15 15.47
C ILE A 70 -16.41 4.48 16.10
N LYS A 71 -17.06 5.37 15.34
CA LYS A 71 -17.50 6.66 15.86
C LYS A 71 -18.50 6.51 17.02
N ALA A 72 -19.47 5.60 16.90
CA ALA A 72 -20.44 5.33 17.96
C ALA A 72 -19.78 4.71 19.21
N GLU A 73 -18.85 3.77 19.01
CA GLU A 73 -18.09 3.14 20.10
C GLU A 73 -17.24 4.16 20.86
N ILE A 74 -16.56 5.05 20.16
CA ILE A 74 -15.76 6.12 20.79
C ILE A 74 -16.65 7.04 21.63
N LEU A 75 -17.82 7.44 21.12
CA LEU A 75 -18.77 8.25 21.90
C LEU A 75 -19.24 7.52 23.16
N LYS A 76 -19.52 6.22 23.04
CA LYS A 76 -19.90 5.38 24.17
C LYS A 76 -18.78 5.27 25.21
N ILE A 77 -17.54 5.06 24.76
CA ILE A 77 -16.36 5.02 25.63
C ILE A 77 -16.22 6.34 26.39
N ILE A 78 -16.36 7.48 25.69
CA ILE A 78 -16.31 8.80 26.32
C ILE A 78 -17.40 8.92 27.40
N SER A 79 -18.66 8.54 27.10
CA SER A 79 -19.73 8.64 28.09
C SER A 79 -19.50 7.77 29.32
N ILE A 80 -19.03 6.53 29.13
CA ILE A 80 -18.73 5.59 30.22
C ILE A 80 -17.57 6.13 31.05
N GLU A 81 -16.55 6.67 30.40
CA GLU A 81 -15.38 7.21 31.08
C GLU A 81 -15.71 8.49 31.86
N MET A 82 -16.56 9.36 31.32
CA MET A 82 -17.07 10.53 32.04
C MET A 82 -17.88 10.12 33.27
N GLU A 83 -18.72 9.08 33.17
CA GLU A 83 -19.45 8.54 34.32
C GLU A 83 -18.51 7.92 35.35
N ARG A 84 -17.49 7.16 34.91
CA ARG A 84 -16.47 6.56 35.78
C ARG A 84 -15.71 7.64 36.56
N ILE A 85 -15.24 8.69 35.89
CA ILE A 85 -14.54 9.82 36.49
C ILE A 85 -15.47 10.58 37.46
N SER A 86 -16.75 10.73 37.12
CA SER A 86 -17.73 11.37 38.00
C SER A 86 -18.03 10.56 39.26
N ASN A 87 -17.95 9.23 39.21
CA ASN A 87 -18.22 8.36 40.36
C ASN A 87 -16.99 8.09 41.23
N ASP A 88 -15.79 8.38 40.72
CA ASP A 88 -14.52 8.18 41.43
C ASP A 88 -14.11 9.46 42.19
N PRO A 89 -14.10 9.45 43.55
CA PRO A 89 -13.77 10.62 44.36
C PRO A 89 -12.39 11.22 44.05
N ASP A 90 -11.42 10.40 43.64
CA ASP A 90 -10.07 10.84 43.36
C ASP A 90 -9.96 11.53 41.99
N LEU A 91 -10.87 11.23 41.05
CA LEU A 91 -10.82 11.74 39.67
C LEU A 91 -11.87 12.82 39.38
N GLN A 92 -12.88 13.00 40.22
CA GLN A 92 -13.95 14.00 40.05
C GLN A 92 -13.47 15.43 39.79
N HIS A 93 -12.30 15.80 40.34
CA HIS A 93 -11.72 17.13 40.15
C HIS A 93 -11.27 17.43 38.71
N LEU A 94 -11.17 16.40 37.85
CA LEU A 94 -10.79 16.52 36.44
C LEU A 94 -11.96 16.95 35.54
N ILE A 95 -13.20 16.86 36.03
CA ILE A 95 -14.38 17.32 35.31
C ILE A 95 -14.48 18.84 35.52
N SER A 96 -14.13 19.62 34.50
CA SER A 96 -14.37 21.07 34.50
C SER A 96 -15.86 21.34 34.70
N LYS A 97 -16.22 21.93 35.84
CA LYS A 97 -17.53 22.54 36.06
C LYS A 97 -17.48 23.95 35.48
N GLU A 98 -18.17 24.18 34.37
CA GLU A 98 -18.63 25.53 34.00
C GLU A 98 -19.86 25.93 34.82
#